data_AF-A0A7S0FGG2-F1
#
_entry.id   AF-A0A7S0FGG2-F1
#
_cell.length_a   1.000
_cell.length_b   1.000
_cell.length_c   1.000
_cell.angle_alpha   90.00
_cell.angle_beta   90.00
_cell.angle_gamma   90.00
#
_symmetry.space_group_name_H-M   'P 1'
#
loop_
_entity.id
_entity.type
_entity.pdbx_description
1 polymer ?
#
loop_
_entity_poly.entity_id
_entity_poly.type
_entity_poly.pdbx_seq_one_letter_code
_entity_poly.pdbx_strand_id
1 'polypeptide(L)'
;KDKTLAMIVLSSAVLIISLGDWGNFTQGNLVYGLLAAVLSVFLAAILGFVKNLNVALDRAISIVLALMWVFAAIFLAAVGPFEQAGNGMFSTWLGTLCSVRNLMR
;
A
#
# COMPACT_ATOMS: atom_id res chain seq x y z
N LYS A 1 -5.42 8.75 13.80
CA LYS A 1 -4.28 8.45 12.90
C LYS A 1 -3.98 6.95 12.91
N ASP A 2 -3.79 6.40 14.10
CA ASP A 2 -3.25 5.05 14.33
C ASP A 2 -4.06 3.90 13.72
N LYS A 3 -5.40 3.93 13.83
CA LYS A 3 -6.24 2.87 13.23
C LYS A 3 -6.08 2.79 11.72
N THR A 4 -5.98 3.92 11.03
CA THR A 4 -5.88 3.95 9.56
C THR A 4 -4.49 3.51 9.10
N LEU A 5 -3.43 3.95 9.80
CA LEU A 5 -2.06 3.49 9.51
C LEU A 5 -1.89 1.99 9.79
N ALA A 6 -2.46 1.48 10.88
CA ALA A 6 -2.45 0.05 11.18
C ALA A 6 -3.12 -0.79 10.07
N MET A 7 -4.25 -0.32 9.53
CA MET A 7 -4.91 -0.99 8.41
C MET A 7 -4.06 -0.97 7.13
N ILE A 8 -3.32 0.12 6.86
CA ILE A 8 -2.39 0.18 5.73
C ILE A 8 -1.27 -0.84 5.89
N VAL A 9 -0.70 -0.96 7.10
CA VAL A 9 0.34 -1.96 7.41
C VAL A 9 -0.20 -3.39 7.28
N LEU A 10 -1.42 -3.66 7.73
CA LEU A 10 -2.06 -4.96 7.57
C LEU A 10 -2.33 -5.28 6.09
N SER A 11 -2.82 -4.32 5.31
CA SER A 11 -2.98 -4.47 3.85
C SER A 11 -1.64 -4.75 3.17
N SER A 12 -0.56 -4.07 3.56
CA SER A 12 0.79 -4.37 3.07
C SER A 12 1.22 -5.80 3.36
N ALA A 13 0.99 -6.28 4.59
CA ALA A 13 1.36 -7.64 4.96
C ALA A 13 0.61 -8.69 4.13
N VAL A 14 -0.71 -8.52 3.97
CA VAL A 14 -1.52 -9.41 3.13
C VAL A 14 -1.10 -9.34 1.67
N LEU A 15 -0.75 -8.15 1.16
CA LEU A 15 -0.28 -7.99 -0.21
C LEU A 15 1.06 -8.70 -0.44
N ILE A 16 2.02 -8.58 0.48
CA ILE A 16 3.31 -9.29 0.42
C ILE A 16 3.09 -10.81 0.39
N ILE A 17 2.23 -11.32 1.27
CA ILE A 17 1.92 -12.76 1.32
C ILE A 17 1.24 -13.21 0.02
N SER A 18 0.31 -12.41 -0.51
CA SER A 18 -0.45 -12.74 -1.72
C SER A 18 0.39 -12.69 -3.00
N LEU A 19 1.45 -11.89 -3.02
CA LEU A 19 2.42 -11.81 -4.11
C LEU A 19 3.60 -12.78 -3.94
N GLY A 20 3.60 -13.55 -2.86
CA GLY A 20 4.66 -14.49 -2.50
C GLY A 20 4.71 -15.76 -3.36
N ASP A 21 4.69 -15.63 -4.68
CA ASP A 21 5.23 -16.66 -5.58
C ASP A 21 6.74 -16.46 -5.71
N TRP A 22 7.46 -16.83 -4.63
CA TRP A 22 8.87 -16.51 -4.41
C TRP A 22 9.83 -17.14 -5.44
N GLY A 23 9.34 -17.94 -6.38
CA GLY A 23 10.11 -18.54 -7.46
C GLY A 23 10.14 -17.73 -8.78
N ASN A 24 9.22 -16.77 -8.98
CA ASN A 24 8.98 -16.13 -10.29
C ASN A 24 9.06 -14.59 -10.27
N PHE A 25 10.04 -14.03 -9.55
CA PHE A 25 10.26 -12.56 -9.46
C PHE A 25 10.63 -11.86 -10.78
N THR A 26 10.74 -12.58 -11.89
CA THR A 26 11.01 -12.01 -13.22
C THR A 26 9.81 -11.27 -13.81
N GLN A 27 8.61 -11.44 -13.26
CA GLN A 27 7.45 -10.66 -13.67
C GLN A 27 7.48 -9.28 -12.99
N GLY A 28 7.77 -8.23 -13.76
CA GLY A 28 7.80 -6.85 -13.28
C GLY A 28 6.51 -6.40 -12.56
N ASN A 29 5.39 -7.06 -12.86
CA ASN A 29 4.10 -6.79 -12.22
C ASN A 29 4.08 -7.12 -10.72
N LEU A 30 4.79 -8.18 -10.31
CA LEU A 30 4.91 -8.59 -8.91
C LEU A 30 5.81 -7.64 -8.12
N VAL A 31 6.90 -7.19 -8.75
CA VAL A 31 7.90 -6.30 -8.14
C VAL A 31 7.25 -4.99 -7.72
N TYR A 32 6.39 -4.41 -8.55
CA TYR A 32 5.69 -3.17 -8.20
C TYR A 32 4.82 -3.32 -6.94
N GLY A 33 4.00 -4.36 -6.88
CA GLY A 33 3.13 -4.61 -5.72
C GLY A 33 3.91 -4.84 -4.44
N LEU A 34 5.03 -5.57 -4.52
CA LEU A 34 5.93 -5.80 -3.39
C LEU A 34 6.57 -4.49 -2.91
N LEU A 35 7.09 -3.66 -3.83
CA LEU A 35 7.67 -2.36 -3.51
C LEU A 35 6.64 -1.44 -2.85
N ALA A 36 5.42 -1.37 -3.40
CA ALA A 36 4.34 -0.57 -2.85
C ALA A 36 4.00 -1.00 -1.41
N ALA A 37 3.91 -2.31 -1.16
CA ALA A 37 3.62 -2.85 0.16
C ALA A 37 4.73 -2.55 1.17
N VAL A 38 6.00 -2.79 0.80
CA VAL A 38 7.17 -2.57 1.67
C VAL A 38 7.34 -1.08 1.99
N LEU A 39 7.33 -0.21 0.97
CA LEU A 39 7.46 1.24 1.16
C LEU A 39 6.32 1.78 2.03
N SER A 40 5.10 1.26 1.87
CA SER A 40 3.95 1.67 2.70
C SER A 40 4.18 1.41 4.18
N VAL A 41 4.83 0.29 4.56
CA VAL A 41 5.14 0.00 5.97
C VAL A 41 6.08 1.06 6.54
N PHE A 42 7.14 1.42 5.79
CA PHE A 42 8.08 2.46 6.22
C PHE A 42 7.42 3.84 6.32
N LEU A 43 6.64 4.25 5.31
CA LEU A 43 5.95 5.54 5.30
C LEU A 43 4.90 5.61 6.42
N ALA A 44 4.15 4.53 6.66
CA ALA A 44 3.20 4.46 7.77
C ALA A 44 3.90 4.53 9.13
N ALA A 45 5.06 3.89 9.29
CA ALA A 45 5.87 3.99 10.49
C ALA A 45 6.37 5.43 10.72
N ILE A 46 6.85 6.12 9.68
CA ILE A 46 7.24 7.54 9.78
C ILE A 46 6.06 8.39 10.26
N LEU A 47 4.89 8.25 9.63
CA LEU A 47 3.69 9.00 10.00
C LEU A 47 3.18 8.67 11.42
N GLY A 48 3.39 7.44 11.90
CA GLY A 48 2.91 6.96 13.20
C GLY A 48 3.85 7.25 14.37
N PHE A 49 5.17 7.17 14.16
CA PHE A 49 6.16 7.24 15.24
C PHE A 49 6.92 8.57 15.31
N VAL A 50 7.10 9.28 14.20
CA VAL A 50 7.84 10.55 14.21
C VAL A 50 6.91 11.65 14.71
N LYS A 51 7.13 12.07 15.95
CA LYS A 51 6.44 13.20 16.56
C LYS A 51 6.94 14.51 15.92
N ASN A 52 6.05 15.48 15.77
CA ASN A 52 6.36 16.81 15.22
C ASN A 52 6.80 16.83 13.75
N LEU A 53 6.23 15.96 12.91
CA LEU A 53 6.39 16.09 11.47
C LEU A 53 5.86 17.45 10.99
N ASN A 54 6.59 18.10 10.07
CA ASN A 54 6.07 19.28 9.39
C ASN A 54 4.77 18.93 8.66
N VAL A 55 3.74 19.77 8.79
CA VAL A 55 2.41 19.56 8.17
C VAL A 55 2.51 19.33 6.65
N ALA A 56 3.40 20.07 5.96
CA ALA A 56 3.64 19.88 4.54
C ALA A 56 4.23 18.50 4.22
N LEU A 57 5.14 18.01 5.06
CA LEU A 57 5.73 16.69 4.90
C LEU A 57 4.74 15.57 5.22
N ASP A 58 3.92 15.71 6.26
CA ASP A 58 2.88 14.73 6.63
C ASP A 58 1.87 14.58 5.50
N ARG A 59 1.45 15.73 4.92
CA ARG A 59 0.56 15.76 3.76
C ARG A 59 1.21 15.19 2.51
N ALA A 60 2.48 15.51 2.25
CA ALA A 60 3.21 14.99 1.09
C ALA A 60 3.34 13.45 1.16
N ILE A 61 3.72 12.90 2.32
CA ILE A 61 3.78 11.45 2.52
C ILE A 61 2.39 10.82 2.33
N SER A 62 1.35 11.44 2.85
CA SER A 62 -0.03 10.96 2.69
C SER A 62 -0.50 10.96 1.22
N ILE A 63 -0.11 11.97 0.43
CA ILE A 63 -0.39 12.03 -1.02
C ILE A 63 0.35 10.90 -1.73
N VAL A 64 1.65 10.74 -1.47
CA VAL A 64 2.47 9.68 -2.09
C VAL A 64 1.88 8.31 -1.79
N LEU A 65 1.51 8.07 -0.52
CA LEU A 65 0.89 6.83 -0.09
C LEU A 65 -0.44 6.59 -0.82
N ALA A 66 -1.30 7.61 -0.92
CA ALA A 66 -2.58 7.50 -1.63
C ALA A 66 -2.41 7.20 -3.12
N LEU A 67 -1.54 7.94 -3.82
CA LEU A 67 -1.27 7.72 -5.25
C LEU A 67 -0.68 6.34 -5.51
N MET A 68 0.25 5.90 -4.67
CA MET A 68 0.87 4.60 -4.78
C MET A 68 -0.14 3.46 -4.62
N TRP A 69 -1.04 3.54 -3.63
CA TRP A 69 -2.08 2.51 -3.45
C TRP A 69 -3.19 2.57 -4.52
N VAL A 70 -3.55 3.75 -5.02
CA VAL A 70 -4.50 3.86 -6.15
C VAL A 70 -3.90 3.21 -7.39
N PHE A 71 -2.65 3.53 -7.70
CA PHE A 71 -1.97 2.94 -8.85
C PHE A 71 -1.77 1.42 -8.67
N ALA A 72 -1.40 0.96 -7.47
CA ALA A 72 -1.31 -0.47 -7.18
C ALA A 72 -2.64 -1.20 -7.37
N ALA A 73 -3.76 -0.63 -6.91
CA ALA A 73 -5.08 -1.24 -7.10
C ALA A 73 -5.44 -1.38 -8.57
N ILE A 74 -5.24 -0.33 -9.36
CA ILE A 74 -5.55 -0.34 -10.79
C ILE A 74 -4.60 -1.30 -11.53
N PHE A 75 -3.29 -1.17 -11.30
CA PHE A 75 -2.28 -1.92 -12.01
C PHE A 75 -2.34 -3.42 -11.69
N LEU A 76 -2.43 -3.79 -10.40
CA LEU A 76 -2.47 -5.20 -10.00
C LEU A 76 -3.78 -5.90 -10.38
N ALA A 77 -4.90 -5.16 -10.49
CA ALA A 77 -6.18 -5.70 -10.93
C ALA A 77 -6.36 -5.74 -12.45
N ALA A 78 -5.77 -4.80 -13.20
CA ALA A 78 -5.95 -4.72 -14.66
C ALA A 78 -4.85 -5.44 -15.46
N VAL A 79 -3.63 -5.47 -14.94
CA VAL A 79 -2.44 -5.99 -15.65
C VAL A 79 -1.66 -7.01 -14.80
N GLY A 80 -1.72 -6.87 -13.48
CA GLY A 80 -1.02 -7.74 -12.55
C GLY A 80 -1.73 -9.06 -12.26
N PRO A 81 -1.26 -9.79 -11.23
CA PRO A 81 -1.63 -11.19 -10.99
C PRO A 81 -3.05 -11.38 -10.44
N PHE A 82 -3.80 -10.31 -10.17
CA PHE A 82 -5.11 -10.40 -9.52
C PHE A 82 -6.25 -10.43 -10.54
N GLU A 83 -6.18 -11.37 -11.49
CA GLU A 83 -7.28 -11.61 -12.46
C GLU A 83 -8.54 -12.18 -11.77
N GLN A 84 -8.36 -12.90 -10.65
CA GLN A 84 -9.44 -13.43 -9.83
C GLN A 84 -9.54 -12.69 -8.50
N ALA A 85 -10.77 -12.50 -8.04
CA ALA A 85 -11.02 -11.92 -6.72
C ALA A 85 -10.43 -12.81 -5.63
N GLY A 86 -9.63 -12.21 -4.75
CA GLY A 86 -8.93 -12.91 -3.69
C GLY A 86 -8.25 -11.96 -2.73
N ASN A 87 -7.53 -12.51 -1.74
CA ASN A 87 -6.93 -11.73 -0.65
C ASN A 87 -6.01 -10.61 -1.15
N GLY A 88 -5.22 -10.85 -2.20
CA GLY A 88 -4.37 -9.85 -2.83
C GLY A 88 -5.17 -8.66 -3.38
N MET A 89 -6.21 -8.94 -4.16
CA MET A 89 -7.10 -7.90 -4.70
C MET A 89 -7.78 -7.11 -3.58
N PHE A 90 -8.41 -7.79 -2.62
CA PHE A 90 -9.15 -7.14 -1.53
C PHE A 90 -8.23 -6.32 -0.61
N SER A 91 -7.05 -6.84 -0.28
CA SER A 91 -6.06 -6.11 0.54
C SER A 91 -5.57 -4.86 -0.17
N THR A 92 -5.40 -4.92 -1.50
CA THR A 92 -4.98 -3.77 -2.29
C THR A 92 -6.03 -2.66 -2.26
N TRP A 93 -7.30 -2.98 -2.53
CA TRP A 93 -8.39 -2.01 -2.46
C TRP A 93 -8.62 -1.46 -1.04
N LEU A 94 -8.50 -2.31 -0.01
CA LEU A 94 -8.59 -1.87 1.38
C LEU A 94 -7.46 -0.90 1.73
N GLY A 95 -6.23 -1.18 1.26
CA GLY A 95 -5.08 -0.29 1.38
C GLY A 95 -5.35 1.07 0.75
N THR A 96 -5.89 1.09 -0.48
CA THR A 96 -6.30 2.31 -1.20
C THR A 96 -7.34 3.13 -0.43
N LEU A 97 -8.40 2.51 0.09
CA LEU A 97 -9.41 3.22 0.87
C LEU A 97 -8.81 3.83 2.14
N CYS A 98 -7.91 3.10 2.81
CA CYS A 98 -7.25 3.59 4.01
C CYS A 98 -6.26 4.72 3.71
N SER A 99 -5.47 4.64 2.65
CA SER A 99 -4.52 5.68 2.26
C SER A 99 -5.22 6.97 1.83
N VAL A 100 -6.30 6.87 1.06
CA VAL A 100 -7.12 8.03 0.66
C VAL A 100 -7.80 8.66 1.88
N ARG A 101 -8.34 7.84 2.80
CA ARG A 101 -8.88 8.34 4.07
C ARG A 101 -7.82 9.05 4.92
N ASN A 102 -6.57 8.56 4.91
CA ASN A 102 -5.48 9.21 5.62
C ASN A 102 -5.15 10.59 5.01
N LEU A 103 -5.23 10.71 3.68
CA LEU A 103 -5.00 11.97 2.97
C LEU A 103 -6.08 13.03 3.19
N MET A 104 -7.35 12.64 3.33
CA MET A 104 -8.47 13.58 3.50
C MET A 104 -8.66 14.12 4.92
N ARG A 105 -7.81 13.71 5.86
CA ARG A 105 -7.82 14.17 7.24
C ARG A 105 -6.90 15.36 7.43
#